data_AF-A0AAZ3Q763-F1
#
_entry.id   AF-A0AAZ3Q763-F1
#
_cell.length_a   1.000
_cell.length_b   1.000
_cell.length_c   1.000
_cell.angle_alpha   90.00
_cell.angle_beta   90.00
_cell.angle_gamma   90.00
#
_symmetry.space_group_name_H-M   'P 1'
#
loop_
_entity.id
_entity.type
_entity.pdbx_description
1 polymer ?
#
loop_
_entity_poly.entity_id
_entity_poly.type
_entity_poly.pdbx_seq_one_letter_code
_entity_poly.pdbx_strand_id
1 'polypeptide(L)' 'MSLAKPAMRGLLGKRLRFHLPIAFALSVVAAAAFKYGVTEPRKQAYADFYKHYDATKEFNNMREAGIFESVRPTGE' A
#
# COMPACT_ATOMS: atom_id res chain seq x y z
N MET A 1 -5.92 58.61 -1.38
CA MET A 1 -6.41 57.53 -0.51
C MET A 1 -5.20 56.84 0.11
N SER A 2 -5.11 56.75 1.45
CA SER A 2 -4.01 56.08 2.15
C SER A 2 -4.35 54.60 2.36
N LEU A 3 -3.35 53.72 2.26
CA LEU A 3 -3.52 52.29 2.54
C LEU A 3 -3.82 52.04 4.02
N ALA A 4 -4.70 51.08 4.30
CA ALA A 4 -4.98 50.63 5.66
C ALA A 4 -3.79 49.83 6.22
N LYS A 5 -3.49 49.99 7.51
CA LYS A 5 -2.38 49.30 8.16
C LYS A 5 -2.63 47.79 8.21
N PRO A 6 -1.73 46.95 7.67
CA PRO A 6 -1.88 45.50 7.72
C PRO A 6 -1.58 44.95 9.12
N ALA A 7 -1.93 43.67 9.32
CA ALA A 7 -1.52 42.94 10.51
C ALA A 7 0.00 42.72 10.51
N MET A 8 0.68 43.13 11.58
CA MET A 8 2.16 43.06 11.72
C MET A 8 2.63 42.09 12.80
N ARG A 9 1.72 41.39 13.49
CA ARG A 9 2.02 40.49 14.62
C ARG A 9 1.20 39.21 14.52
N GLY A 10 1.72 38.12 15.08
CA GLY A 10 1.02 36.82 15.13
C GLY A 10 0.84 36.13 13.79
N LEU A 11 1.52 36.59 12.73
CA LEU A 11 1.39 36.06 11.37
C LEU A 11 1.72 34.57 11.29
N LEU A 12 2.78 34.13 11.99
CA LEU A 12 3.17 32.72 12.06
C LEU A 12 2.09 31.86 12.73
N GLY A 13 1.56 32.30 13.88
CA GLY A 13 0.50 31.59 14.59
C GLY A 13 -0.78 31.47 13.76
N LYS A 14 -1.16 32.52 13.04
CA LYS A 14 -2.29 32.49 12.10
C LYS A 14 -2.07 31.48 10.97
N ARG A 15 -0.86 31.46 10.39
CA ARG A 15 -0.51 30.52 9.33
C ARG A 15 -0.52 29.07 9.84
N LEU A 16 0.03 28.84 11.04
CA LEU A 16 0.11 27.51 11.63
C LEU A 16 -1.28 26.95 11.94
N ARG A 17 -2.17 27.75 12.54
CA ARG A 17 -3.56 27.35 12.82
C ARG A 17 -4.35 27.01 11.56
N PHE A 18 -4.03 27.65 10.43
CA PHE A 18 -4.64 27.34 9.15
C PHE A 18 -4.09 26.04 8.53
N HIS A 19 -2.77 25.85 8.53
CA HIS A 19 -2.15 24.71 7.83
C HIS A 19 -2.17 23.41 8.64
N LEU A 20 -2.21 23.46 9.98
CA LEU A 20 -2.21 22.26 10.82
C LEU A 20 -3.39 21.32 10.50
N PRO A 21 -4.66 21.78 10.51
CA PRO A 21 -5.79 20.91 10.17
C PRO A 21 -5.69 20.33 8.75
N ILE A 22 -5.19 21.13 7.79
CA ILE A 22 -4.99 20.69 6.40
C ILE A 22 -3.95 19.57 6.35
N ALA A 23 -2.83 19.72 7.05
CA ALA A 23 -1.78 18.71 7.10
C ALA A 23 -2.30 17.38 7.70
N PHE A 24 -3.09 17.45 8.77
CA PHE A 24 -3.73 16.26 9.35
C PHE A 24 -4.76 15.62 8.41
N ALA A 25 -5.58 16.42 7.73
CA ALA A 25 -6.54 15.88 6.77
C ALA A 25 -5.81 15.15 5.62
N LEU A 26 -4.78 15.78 5.07
CA LEU A 26 -3.98 15.19 3.98
C LEU A 26 -3.25 13.91 4.43
N SER A 27 -2.72 13.87 5.66
CA SER A 27 -2.03 12.67 6.16
C SER A 27 -2.99 11.50 6.34
N VAL A 28 -4.20 11.74 6.87
CA VAL A 28 -5.23 10.71 7.03
C VAL A 28 -5.70 10.20 5.66
N VAL A 29 -5.91 11.10 4.70
CA VAL A 29 -6.29 10.72 3.32
C VAL A 29 -5.20 9.86 2.68
N ALA A 30 -3.93 10.25 2.81
CA ALA A 30 -2.81 9.48 2.28
C ALA A 30 -2.73 8.08 2.92
N ALA A 31 -2.91 7.99 4.24
CA ALA A 31 -2.92 6.72 4.96
C ALA A 31 -4.07 5.81 4.50
N ALA A 32 -5.27 6.35 4.34
CA ALA A 32 -6.43 5.61 3.84
C ALA A 32 -6.20 5.12 2.39
N ALA A 33 -5.71 6.01 1.52
CA ALA A 33 -5.38 5.66 0.13
C ALA A 33 -4.37 4.52 0.06
N PHE A 34 -3.32 4.56 0.88
CA PHE A 34 -2.33 3.48 0.91
C PHE A 34 -2.92 2.17 1.46
N LYS A 35 -3.69 2.24 2.54
CA LYS A 35 -4.33 1.06 3.14
C LYS A 35 -5.20 0.33 2.12
N TYR A 36 -6.13 1.04 1.47
CA TYR A 36 -7.09 0.42 0.56
C TYR A 36 -6.56 0.21 -0.85
N GLY A 37 -5.61 1.02 -1.31
CA GLY A 37 -5.00 0.88 -2.63
C GLY A 37 -3.89 -0.14 -2.70
N VAL A 38 -3.20 -0.42 -1.58
CA VAL A 38 -2.01 -1.30 -1.58
C VAL A 38 -2.14 -2.42 -0.56
N THR A 39 -2.39 -2.09 0.70
CA THR A 39 -2.29 -3.06 1.80
C THR A 39 -3.40 -4.10 1.76
N GLU A 40 -4.66 -3.68 1.64
CA GLU A 40 -5.80 -4.61 1.62
C GLU A 40 -5.84 -5.47 0.35
N PRO A 41 -5.64 -4.93 -0.88
CA PRO A 41 -5.56 -5.76 -2.08
C PRO A 41 -4.45 -6.79 -2.02
N ARG A 42 -3.29 -6.44 -1.44
CA ARG A 42 -2.20 -7.41 -1.23
C ARG A 42 -2.63 -8.52 -0.29
N LYS A 43 -3.19 -8.21 0.88
CA LYS A 43 -3.69 -9.24 1.81
C LYS A 43 -4.72 -10.15 1.15
N GLN A 44 -5.65 -9.56 0.40
CA GLN A 44 -6.67 -10.31 -0.32
C GLN A 44 -6.06 -11.23 -1.38
N ALA A 45 -5.10 -10.76 -2.17
CA ALA A 45 -4.44 -11.57 -3.19
C ALA A 45 -3.72 -12.80 -2.60
N TYR A 46 -3.05 -12.65 -1.46
CA TYR A 46 -2.46 -13.80 -0.75
C TYR A 46 -3.53 -14.76 -0.24
N ALA A 47 -4.60 -14.24 0.37
CA ALA A 47 -5.70 -15.07 0.84
C ALA A 47 -6.36 -15.85 -0.31
N ASP A 48 -6.61 -15.18 -1.44
CA ASP A 48 -7.22 -15.78 -2.64
C ASP A 48 -6.32 -16.85 -3.26
N PHE A 49 -5.01 -16.62 -3.32
CA PHE A 49 -4.05 -17.62 -3.77
C PHE A 49 -4.14 -18.90 -2.93
N TYR A 50 -4.04 -18.77 -1.60
CA TYR A 50 -4.03 -19.93 -0.71
C TYR A 50 -5.39 -20.59 -0.52
N LYS A 51 -6.49 -19.92 -0.85
CA LYS A 51 -7.86 -20.45 -0.69
C LYS A 51 -8.07 -21.78 -1.42
N HIS A 52 -7.43 -21.96 -2.56
CA HIS A 52 -7.56 -23.14 -3.42
C HIS A 52 -6.21 -23.74 -3.82
N TYR A 53 -5.14 -23.34 -3.13
CA TYR A 53 -3.80 -23.81 -3.45
C TYR A 53 -3.61 -25.27 -3.04
N ASP A 54 -3.29 -26.13 -4.00
CA ASP A 54 -2.88 -27.51 -3.78
C ASP A 54 -1.37 -27.62 -4.02
N ALA A 55 -0.62 -27.73 -2.92
CA ALA A 55 0.83 -27.80 -2.96
C ALA A 55 1.35 -29.05 -3.67
N THR A 56 0.64 -30.18 -3.58
CA THR A 56 1.06 -31.44 -4.21
C THR A 56 0.85 -31.35 -5.71
N LYS A 57 -0.28 -30.79 -6.15
CA LYS A 57 -0.54 -30.55 -7.57
C LYS A 57 0.51 -29.62 -8.17
N GLU A 58 0.80 -28.50 -7.50
CA GLU A 58 1.78 -27.55 -7.99
C GLU A 58 3.20 -28.11 -7.99
N PHE A 59 3.56 -28.88 -6.95
CA PHE A 59 4.81 -29.64 -6.93
C PHE A 59 4.92 -30.60 -8.12
N ASN A 60 3.87 -31.36 -8.41
CA ASN A 60 3.88 -32.28 -9.55
C ASN A 60 4.02 -31.52 -10.88
N ASN A 61 3.33 -30.39 -11.05
CA ASN A 61 3.50 -29.54 -12.24
C ASN A 61 4.96 -29.09 -12.40
N MET A 62 5.59 -28.65 -11.31
CA MET A 62 7.00 -28.26 -11.28
C MET A 62 7.93 -29.45 -11.56
N ARG A 63 7.67 -30.61 -10.96
CA ARG A 63 8.46 -31.83 -11.18
C ARG A 63 8.41 -32.27 -12.64
N GLU A 64 7.22 -32.29 -13.26
CA GLU A 64 7.11 -32.66 -14.67
C GLU A 64 7.73 -31.61 -15.61
N ALA A 65 7.82 -30.35 -15.18
CA ALA A 65 8.57 -29.32 -15.90
C ALA A 65 10.10 -29.49 -15.79
N GLY A 66 10.60 -30.45 -14.99
CA GLY A 66 12.02 -30.76 -14.87
C GLY A 66 12.84 -29.72 -14.12
N ILE A 67 12.20 -28.84 -13.32
CA ILE A 67 12.92 -27.76 -12.62
C ILE A 67 13.64 -28.22 -11.35
N PHE A 68 13.36 -29.44 -10.87
CA PHE A 68 13.98 -29.98 -9.66
C PHE A 68 15.19 -30.84 -10.00
N GLU A 69 16.30 -30.60 -9.32
CA GLU A 69 17.48 -31.47 -9.38
C GLU A 69 17.31 -32.74 -8.53
N SER A 70 16.52 -32.66 -7.45
CA SER A 70 16.34 -33.74 -6.48
C SER A 70 15.28 -34.77 -6.88
N VAL A 71 14.37 -34.42 -7.78
CA VAL A 71 13.27 -35.30 -8.22
C VAL A 71 13.03 -35.11 -9.72
N ARG A 72 13.13 -36.19 -10.49
CA ARG A 72 12.96 -36.17 -11.95
C ARG A 72 11.50 -36.26 -12.39
N PRO A 73 11.16 -35.84 -13.63
CA PRO A 73 9.87 -36.10 -14.25
C PRO A 73 9.52 -37.60 -14.28
N THR A 74 8.24 -37.94 -14.33
CA THR A 74 7.79 -39.34 -14.17
C THR A 74 8.13 -40.23 -15.38
N GLY A 75 8.53 -39.63 -16.51
CA GLY A 75 8.82 -40.32 -17.77
C GLY A 75 10.30 -40.40 -18.16
N GLU A 76 11.21 -39.98 -17.29
CA GLU A 76 12.67 -40.10 -17.46
C GLU A 76 13.27 -41.28 -16.67
#